data_AF-A0A2E6AMC7-F1
#
_entry.id   AF-A0A2E6AMC7-F1
#
_cell.length_a   1.000
_cell.length_b   1.000
_cell.length_c   1.000
_cell.angle_alpha   90.00
_cell.angle_beta   90.00
_cell.angle_gamma   90.00
#
_symmetry.space_group_name_H-M   'P 1'
#
loop_
_entity.id
_entity.type
_entity.pdbx_description
1 polymer ?
#
loop_
_entity_poly.entity_id
_entity_poly.type
_entity_poly.pdbx_seq_one_letter_code
_entity_poly.pdbx_strand_id
1 'polypeptide(L)'
;MNRVQDQDEIRVKNAKRLRATMSLGGWNTTIELEASHCVYWQCIVFVSDKEQFTQRLQKTGFDTASINLSLLPELDICQEFKKDCSIACQVKNRRTVYCLDLL
;
A
#
# COMPACT_ATOMS: atom_id res chain seq x y z
N MET A 1 -10.28 -10.30 -25.69
CA MET A 1 -9.26 -10.17 -24.64
C MET A 1 -8.64 -8.78 -24.80
N ASN A 2 -8.96 -7.82 -23.92
CA ASN A 2 -8.31 -6.48 -23.89
C ASN A 2 -8.69 -5.67 -22.63
N ARG A 3 -9.85 -5.93 -22.03
CA ARG A 3 -10.35 -5.17 -20.87
C ARG A 3 -9.44 -5.17 -19.63
N VAL A 4 -8.60 -6.19 -19.45
CA VAL A 4 -7.70 -6.28 -18.28
C VAL A 4 -6.53 -5.31 -18.43
N GLN A 5 -5.91 -5.24 -19.62
CA GLN A 5 -4.82 -4.30 -19.90
C GLN A 5 -5.28 -2.84 -19.81
N ASP A 6 -6.46 -2.52 -20.33
CA ASP A 6 -7.01 -1.15 -20.27
C ASP A 6 -7.22 -0.68 -18.81
N GLN A 7 -7.65 -1.58 -17.92
CA GLN A 7 -7.83 -1.27 -16.49
C GLN A 7 -6.49 -1.15 -15.75
N ASP A 8 -5.49 -1.94 -16.12
CA ASP A 8 -4.17 -1.86 -15.52
C ASP A 8 -3.46 -0.55 -15.89
N GLU A 9 -3.62 -0.06 -17.12
CA GLU A 9 -3.11 1.27 -17.52
C GLU A 9 -3.73 2.41 -16.70
N ILE A 10 -5.04 2.35 -16.46
CA ILE A 10 -5.76 3.32 -15.61
C ILE A 10 -5.21 3.27 -14.18
N ARG A 11 -5.04 2.08 -13.61
CA ARG A 11 -4.47 1.90 -12.26
C ARG A 11 -3.07 2.48 -12.16
N VAL A 12 -2.21 2.18 -13.12
CA VAL A 12 -0.84 2.72 -13.16
C VAL A 12 -0.85 4.25 -13.24
N LYS A 13 -1.71 4.83 -14.09
CA LYS A 13 -1.84 6.29 -14.21
C LYS A 13 -2.31 6.92 -12.89
N ASN A 14 -3.34 6.35 -12.26
CA ASN A 14 -3.87 6.84 -11.00
C ASN A 14 -2.86 6.70 -9.86
N ALA A 15 -2.10 5.59 -9.81
CA ALA A 15 -1.06 5.37 -8.82
C ALA A 15 0.08 6.40 -8.96
N LYS A 16 0.51 6.70 -10.18
CA LYS A 16 1.52 7.75 -10.45
C LYS A 16 1.03 9.12 -9.98
N ARG A 17 -0.23 9.47 -10.26
CA ARG A 17 -0.83 10.74 -9.80
C ARG A 17 -0.90 10.81 -8.28
N LEU A 18 -1.36 9.74 -7.64
CA LEU A 18 -1.45 9.66 -6.19
C LEU A 18 -0.07 9.81 -5.54
N ARG A 19 0.94 9.11 -6.08
CA ARG A 19 2.33 9.20 -5.62
C ARG A 19 2.88 10.63 -5.70
N ALA A 20 2.60 11.34 -6.79
CA ALA A 20 2.98 12.74 -6.91
C ALA A 20 2.32 13.61 -5.82
N THR A 21 1.01 13.45 -5.61
CA THR A 21 0.27 14.16 -4.55
C THR A 21 0.82 13.86 -3.16
N MET A 22 1.09 12.59 -2.87
CA MET A 22 1.62 12.17 -1.57
C MET A 22 3.02 12.73 -1.31
N SER A 23 3.85 12.77 -2.35
CA SER A 23 5.19 13.36 -2.27
C SER A 23 5.14 14.86 -1.95
N LEU A 24 4.16 15.60 -2.48
CA LEU A 24 3.97 17.02 -2.14
C LEU A 24 3.61 17.23 -0.66
N GLY A 25 2.91 16.25 -0.05
CA GLY A 25 2.60 16.23 1.37
C GLY A 25 3.72 15.69 2.27
N GLY A 26 4.89 15.35 1.70
CA GLY A 26 6.03 14.80 2.43
C GLY A 26 5.88 13.33 2.83
N TRP A 27 4.95 12.60 2.20
CA TRP A 27 4.71 11.19 2.52
C TRP A 27 5.41 10.25 1.54
N ASN A 28 6.04 9.21 2.09
CA ASN A 28 6.71 8.18 1.32
C ASN A 28 5.71 7.12 0.85
N THR A 29 5.76 6.84 -0.45
CA THR A 29 4.94 5.82 -1.11
C THR A 29 5.83 4.71 -1.64
N THR A 30 5.25 3.55 -1.95
CA THR A 30 5.98 2.44 -2.58
C THR A 30 6.60 2.87 -3.90
N ILE A 31 7.83 2.42 -4.12
CA ILE A 31 8.59 2.64 -5.34
C ILE A 31 8.56 1.36 -6.18
N GLU A 32 8.17 1.49 -7.43
CA GLU A 32 8.32 0.43 -8.42
C GLU A 32 9.80 0.26 -8.77
N LEU A 33 10.29 -0.98 -8.75
CA LEU A 33 11.66 -1.29 -9.18
C LEU A 33 11.73 -1.23 -10.70
N GLU A 34 12.84 -0.75 -11.27
CA GLU A 34 12.99 -0.53 -12.72
C GLU A 34 12.73 -1.78 -13.57
N ALA A 35 12.96 -2.98 -13.03
CA ALA A 35 12.73 -4.26 -13.69
C ALA A 35 11.34 -4.88 -13.42
N SER A 36 10.43 -4.14 -12.78
CA SER A 36 9.10 -4.63 -12.40
C SER A 36 7.98 -3.85 -13.08
N HIS A 37 6.86 -4.53 -13.33
CA HIS A 37 5.61 -3.89 -13.71
C HIS A 37 4.60 -4.06 -12.58
N CYS A 38 4.41 -3.03 -11.77
CA CYS A 38 3.43 -3.03 -10.70
C CYS A 38 2.06 -2.67 -11.28
N VAL A 39 1.08 -3.56 -11.15
CA VAL A 39 -0.31 -3.29 -11.56
C VAL A 39 -1.12 -2.52 -10.51
N TYR A 40 -0.46 -2.12 -9.41
CA TYR A 40 -1.03 -1.32 -8.33
C TYR A 40 -2.41 -1.81 -7.86
N TRP A 41 -2.57 -3.11 -7.61
CA TRP A 41 -3.76 -3.64 -6.93
C TRP A 41 -4.01 -2.90 -5.60
N GLN A 42 -2.93 -2.42 -4.98
CA GLN A 42 -2.91 -1.60 -3.80
C GLN A 42 -1.78 -0.56 -3.91
N CYS A 43 -2.05 0.70 -3.56
CA CYS A 43 -1.02 1.72 -3.37
C CYS A 43 -0.76 1.91 -1.87
N ILE A 44 0.46 1.61 -1.43
CA ILE A 44 0.85 1.59 -0.02
C ILE A 44 1.63 2.87 0.32
N VAL A 45 1.16 3.56 1.37
CA VAL A 45 1.85 4.71 1.96
C VAL A 45 2.30 4.37 3.37
N PHE A 46 3.56 4.66 3.69
CA PHE A 46 4.10 4.47 5.03
C PHE A 46 4.03 5.80 5.80
N VAL A 47 3.27 5.82 6.89
CA VAL A 47 3.04 7.04 7.67
C VAL A 47 3.41 6.84 9.14
N SER A 48 3.88 7.88 9.81
CA SER A 48 4.16 7.82 11.26
C SER A 48 2.87 7.86 12.09
N ASP A 49 1.81 8.50 11.59
CA ASP A 49 0.49 8.60 12.21
C ASP A 49 -0.65 8.17 11.28
N LYS A 50 -1.07 6.91 11.42
CA LYS A 50 -2.11 6.29 10.58
C LYS A 50 -3.46 6.97 10.78
N GLU A 51 -3.84 7.22 12.02
CA GLU A 51 -5.17 7.77 12.33
C GLU A 51 -5.29 9.19 11.81
N GLN A 52 -4.29 10.03 12.09
CA GLN A 52 -4.25 11.38 11.58
C GLN A 52 -4.23 11.40 10.04
N PHE A 53 -3.45 10.51 9.42
CA PHE A 53 -3.37 10.45 7.96
C PHE A 53 -4.68 9.99 7.31
N THR A 54 -5.31 8.92 7.83
CA THR A 54 -6.62 8.45 7.37
C THR A 54 -7.67 9.55 7.52
N GLN A 55 -7.72 10.26 8.65
CA GLN A 55 -8.66 11.37 8.84
C GLN A 55 -8.42 12.52 7.85
N ARG A 56 -7.15 12.84 7.55
CA ARG A 56 -6.81 13.87 6.56
C ARG A 56 -7.26 13.46 5.16
N LEU A 57 -7.03 12.22 4.77
CA LEU A 57 -7.44 11.71 3.45
C LEU A 57 -8.97 11.64 3.30
N GLN A 58 -9.67 11.17 4.33
CA GLN A 58 -11.14 11.16 4.34
C GLN A 58 -11.74 12.56 4.17
N LYS A 59 -11.16 13.58 4.81
CA LYS A 59 -11.57 14.98 4.62
C LYS A 59 -11.40 15.49 3.19
N THR A 60 -10.49 14.89 2.43
CA THR A 60 -10.26 15.20 1.01
C THR A 60 -11.03 14.29 0.05
N GLY A 61 -11.91 13.43 0.57
CA GLY A 61 -12.71 12.50 -0.22
C GLY A 61 -11.97 11.25 -0.67
N PHE A 62 -10.82 10.92 -0.06
CA PHE A 62 -10.10 9.70 -0.33
C PHE A 62 -10.39 8.66 0.75
N ASP A 63 -10.97 7.54 0.32
CA ASP A 63 -11.15 6.39 1.18
C ASP A 63 -9.84 5.63 1.37
N THR A 64 -9.70 5.08 2.58
CA THR A 64 -8.55 4.28 2.94
C THR A 64 -8.93 2.98 3.57
N ALA A 65 -8.15 1.94 3.31
CA ALA A 65 -8.22 0.68 4.05
C ALA A 65 -6.98 0.46 4.90
N SER A 66 -7.11 -0.45 5.85
CA SER A 66 -5.97 -1.06 6.54
C SER A 66 -5.84 -2.51 6.15
N ILE A 67 -4.60 -2.96 5.97
CA ILE A 67 -4.31 -4.38 5.91
C ILE A 67 -4.22 -4.92 7.33
N ASN A 68 -5.05 -5.91 7.62
CA ASN A 68 -4.95 -6.71 8.84
C ASN A 68 -4.46 -8.11 8.45
N LEU A 69 -3.30 -8.18 7.78
CA LEU A 69 -2.68 -9.44 7.43
C LEU A 69 -1.84 -9.88 8.63
N SER A 70 -2.28 -10.97 9.28
CA SER A 70 -1.44 -11.68 10.24
C SER A 70 -0.18 -12.17 9.53
N LEU A 71 0.96 -12.03 10.18
CA LEU A 71 2.20 -12.59 9.63
C LEU A 71 2.14 -14.11 9.81
N LEU A 72 2.60 -14.86 8.81
CA LEU A 72 2.61 -16.34 8.87
C LEU A 72 3.21 -16.92 10.18
N PRO A 73 4.27 -16.34 10.77
CA PRO A 73 4.80 -16.81 12.06
C PRO A 73 3.84 -16.63 13.25
N GLU A 74 2.90 -15.69 13.18
CA GLU A 74 1.89 -15.44 14.22
C GLU A 74 0.75 -16.45 14.18
N LEU A 75 0.56 -17.13 13.05
CA LEU A 75 -0.55 -18.06 12.87
C LEU A 75 -0.25 -19.47 13.40
N ASP A 76 1.01 -19.77 13.74
CA ASP A 76 1.50 -21.09 14.17
C ASP A 76 1.20 -22.24 13.18
N ILE A 77 0.73 -21.91 11.96
CA ILE A 77 0.38 -22.87 10.89
C ILE A 77 1.64 -23.40 10.19
N CYS A 78 2.70 -22.60 10.09
CA CYS A 78 3.93 -22.99 9.41
C CYS A 78 5.16 -22.70 10.28
N GLN A 79 5.52 -23.65 11.15
CA GLN A 79 6.63 -23.51 12.11
C GLN A 79 8.00 -23.33 11.43
N GLU A 80 8.14 -23.81 10.20
CA GLU A 80 9.36 -23.66 9.38
C GLU A 80 9.69 -22.19 9.01
N PHE A 81 8.70 -21.29 9.08
CA PHE A 81 8.89 -19.86 8.83
C PHE A 81 9.07 -19.04 10.13
N LYS A 82 9.29 -19.67 11.29
CA LYS A 82 9.68 -19.00 12.55
C LYS A 82 11.10 -18.39 12.49
N LYS A 83 11.54 -17.93 11.32
CA LYS A 83 12.72 -17.07 11.20
C LYS A 83 12.37 -15.67 11.72
N ASP A 84 13.40 -14.94 12.16
CA ASP A 84 13.25 -13.54 12.56
C ASP A 84 12.58 -12.74 11.44
N CYS A 85 11.33 -12.36 11.68
CA CYS A 85 10.48 -11.58 10.79
C CYS A 85 10.42 -10.11 11.24
N SER A 86 11.46 -9.61 11.89
CA SER A 86 11.57 -8.24 12.40
C SER A 86 11.20 -7.18 11.35
N ILE A 87 11.63 -7.31 10.09
CA ILE A 87 11.26 -6.39 9.01
C ILE A 87 9.76 -6.48 8.69
N ALA A 88 9.19 -7.68 8.60
CA ALA A 88 7.76 -7.85 8.33
C ALA A 88 6.90 -7.33 9.50
N CYS A 89 7.33 -7.56 10.74
CA CYS A 89 6.73 -6.96 11.94
C CYS A 89 6.84 -5.43 11.91
N GLN A 90 8.00 -4.89 11.51
CA GLN A 90 8.16 -3.46 11.32
C GLN A 90 7.25 -2.92 10.21
N VAL A 91 7.07 -3.61 9.08
CA VAL A 91 6.17 -3.19 8.00
C VAL A 91 4.70 -3.24 8.45
N LYS A 92 4.29 -4.30 9.15
CA LYS A 92 2.95 -4.44 9.74
C LYS A 92 2.69 -3.33 10.77
N ASN A 93 3.67 -3.03 11.62
CA ASN A 93 3.56 -2.00 12.66
C ASN A 93 3.76 -0.57 12.12
N ARG A 94 4.52 -0.41 11.03
CA ARG A 94 4.63 0.82 10.24
C ARG A 94 3.40 0.93 9.35
N ARG A 95 2.29 1.24 10.02
CA ARG A 95 1.23 2.18 9.60
C ARG A 95 1.17 2.37 8.09
N THR A 96 0.67 1.32 7.45
CA THR A 96 0.37 1.30 6.02
C THR A 96 -1.06 1.77 5.81
N VAL A 97 -1.25 2.70 4.87
CA VAL A 97 -2.56 3.15 4.43
C VAL A 97 -2.68 2.90 2.93
N TYR A 98 -3.81 2.31 2.53
CA TYR A 98 -4.17 2.08 1.12
C TYR A 98 -5.07 3.20 0.66
N CYS A 99 -4.88 3.71 -0.56
CA CYS A 99 -5.94 4.44 -1.27
C CYS A 99 -6.61 3.45 -2.23
N LEU A 100 -7.92 3.23 -2.06
CA LEU A 100 -8.58 2.06 -2.64
C LEU A 100 -9.20 2.25 -4.03
N ASP A 101 -9.32 3.47 -4.53
CA ASP A 101 -9.89 3.68 -5.87
C ASP A 101 -8.84 4.23 -6.83
N LEU A 102 -8.18 3.30 -7.51
CA LEU A 102 -7.34 3.57 -8.68
C LEU A 102 -8.08 3.23 -10.00
N LEU A 103 -9.38 2.97 -9.93
CA LEU A 103 -10.25 2.69 -11.08
C LEU A 103 -10.96 3.96 -11.58
#